data_AF-A0A1M6CJX4-F1
#
_entry.id   AF-A0A1M6CJX4-F1
#
_cell.length_a   1.000
_cell.length_b   1.000
_cell.length_c   1.000
_cell.angle_alpha   90.00
_cell.angle_beta   90.00
_cell.angle_gamma   90.00
#
_symmetry.space_group_name_H-M   'P 1'
#
loop_
_entity.id
_entity.type
_entity.pdbx_description
1 polymer ?
#
loop_
_entity_poly.entity_id
_entity_poly.type
_entity_poly.pdbx_seq_one_letter_code
_entity_poly.pdbx_strand_id
1 'polypeptide(L)'
;DPCDPIGINTTDSDGDGLTDCEETTGIDDPSTPADPTTFPGGPTSDPNDPCDPIGINTTDTDGDGLTDCEETTGIDDPSTPADPTTFPGGPTSDPNDPCDPIGINTTDSDGDGLTDCEETTGIDDPSTPADPTTFPGGPTSDPNDPCDPIGINTTDTDGDGLTDCEETTGIDDPSTPADPTTFPGGPTSDPNDPCDPIGINTTDTDGDGLTDCEETTGIDDPSTPADPTTFPGGPTSDPNDPCDPITTGCQISIEVTKTAQVFGTDLGDEIEYTIEVQNTGDIMLTNISLVDTFLDANGNVITLTEEPEFDSADQGSLEGTLLAGEIATYYASFIITQEAINAGGVSNSVVANASSISLGTVSDTSDNGDDLDGNTSDDPTFTELGCLLVFNEFSPNDDGVNDTLIINCIENYPNNKLEVYNRWGNIVYEKRGYNNDWDGTSNGRVTVNTAEKLPEGTYYYVLDFGDGSKPKVGWLYINR
;
A
#
# COMPACT_ATOMS: atom_id res chain seq x y z
N ASP A 1 108.15 -0.82 -19.37
CA ASP A 1 107.26 -1.38 -18.35
C ASP A 1 107.02 -0.25 -17.36
N PRO A 2 105.80 0.30 -17.27
CA PRO A 2 105.51 1.38 -16.33
C PRO A 2 105.72 0.97 -14.86
N CYS A 3 105.95 -0.32 -14.57
CA CYS A 3 106.14 -0.86 -13.22
C CYS A 3 107.54 -1.51 -13.02
N ASP A 4 108.62 -0.88 -13.49
CA ASP A 4 110.01 -1.35 -13.29
C ASP A 4 110.47 -1.18 -11.81
N PRO A 5 110.95 -2.22 -11.10
CA PRO A 5 111.21 -2.19 -9.65
C PRO A 5 112.38 -1.29 -9.17
N ILE A 6 113.09 -0.60 -10.07
CA ILE A 6 114.35 0.10 -9.73
C ILE A 6 114.18 1.62 -9.55
N GLY A 7 112.97 2.16 -9.68
CA GLY A 7 112.65 3.54 -9.28
C GLY A 7 111.24 3.61 -8.69
N ILE A 8 111.07 4.31 -7.57
CA ILE A 8 109.73 4.69 -7.07
C ILE A 8 109.07 5.48 -8.20
N ASN A 9 108.11 4.89 -8.90
CA ASN A 9 107.46 5.53 -10.03
C ASN A 9 106.31 6.39 -9.52
N THR A 10 106.64 7.59 -9.04
CA THR A 10 105.68 8.60 -8.55
C THR A 10 105.12 9.44 -9.70
N THR A 11 105.08 8.90 -10.92
CA THR A 11 104.62 9.66 -12.08
C THR A 11 103.11 9.48 -12.19
N ASP A 12 102.41 10.56 -11.91
CA ASP A 12 100.99 10.76 -12.15
C ASP A 12 100.88 11.64 -13.40
N SER A 13 100.62 11.01 -14.56
CA SER A 13 100.70 11.68 -15.86
C SER A 13 99.49 12.57 -16.15
N ASP A 14 98.33 12.31 -15.54
CA ASP A 14 97.10 13.06 -15.78
C ASP A 14 96.65 13.92 -14.58
N GLY A 15 97.29 13.76 -13.43
CA GLY A 15 97.17 14.61 -12.26
C GLY A 15 95.96 14.30 -11.40
N ASP A 16 95.45 13.06 -11.44
CA ASP A 16 94.22 12.65 -10.75
C ASP A 16 94.45 12.08 -9.33
N GLY A 17 95.71 11.94 -8.93
CA GLY A 17 96.10 11.41 -7.62
C GLY A 17 96.54 9.94 -7.63
N LEU A 18 96.45 9.24 -8.76
CA LEU A 18 97.00 7.88 -8.96
C LEU A 18 98.29 7.93 -9.76
N THR A 19 99.22 7.02 -9.48
CA THR A 19 100.39 6.83 -10.34
C THR A 19 100.02 6.01 -11.57
N ASP A 20 100.70 6.25 -12.69
CA ASP A 20 100.50 5.49 -13.95
C ASP A 20 100.60 3.96 -13.75
N CYS A 21 101.30 3.50 -12.71
CA CYS A 21 101.41 2.07 -12.37
C CYS A 21 100.20 1.56 -11.58
N GLU A 22 99.61 2.35 -10.68
CA GLU A 22 98.35 2.01 -9.97
C GLU A 22 97.21 1.83 -10.98
N GLU A 23 97.06 2.75 -11.94
CA GLU A 23 96.05 2.66 -12.99
C GLU A 23 96.20 1.41 -13.88
N THR A 24 97.46 1.03 -14.18
CA THR A 24 97.73 -0.10 -15.07
C THR A 24 97.58 -1.45 -14.36
N THR A 25 97.78 -1.50 -13.05
CA THR A 25 97.81 -2.76 -12.28
C THR A 25 96.56 -3.00 -11.45
N GLY A 26 95.81 -1.94 -11.11
CA GLY A 26 94.66 -1.99 -10.21
C GLY A 26 95.01 -2.34 -8.76
N ILE A 27 96.27 -2.13 -8.34
CA ILE A 27 96.72 -2.34 -6.96
C ILE A 27 97.10 -0.99 -6.37
N ASP A 28 96.32 -0.53 -5.41
CA ASP A 28 96.47 0.76 -4.73
C ASP A 28 97.66 0.75 -3.72
N ASP A 29 98.50 1.80 -3.72
CA ASP A 29 99.55 2.00 -2.72
C ASP A 29 99.05 2.91 -1.59
N PRO A 30 98.92 2.40 -0.34
CA PRO A 30 98.39 3.19 0.79
C PRO A 30 99.29 4.35 1.24
N SER A 31 100.44 4.58 0.60
CA SER A 31 101.31 5.73 0.83
C SER A 31 101.10 6.90 -0.14
N THR A 32 100.23 6.74 -1.15
CA THR A 32 99.87 7.80 -2.10
C THR A 32 99.00 8.88 -1.42
N PRO A 33 99.36 10.18 -1.46
CA PRO A 33 98.60 11.22 -0.78
C PRO A 33 97.26 11.50 -1.48
N ALA A 34 96.14 11.43 -0.74
CA ALA A 34 94.84 11.84 -1.26
C ALA A 34 94.88 13.31 -1.75
N ASP A 35 94.57 13.55 -3.03
CA ASP A 35 94.29 14.89 -3.56
C ASP A 35 92.78 15.06 -3.79
N PRO A 36 92.07 15.76 -2.89
CA PRO A 36 90.61 15.80 -2.94
C PRO A 36 90.05 16.90 -3.86
N THR A 37 90.82 17.59 -4.72
CA THR A 37 90.31 18.89 -5.25
C THR A 37 90.38 19.26 -6.72
N THR A 38 90.82 18.46 -7.69
CA THR A 38 90.69 18.90 -9.11
C THR A 38 90.66 17.77 -10.16
N PHE A 39 89.50 17.19 -10.48
CA PHE A 39 88.99 16.98 -11.86
C PHE A 39 87.60 16.31 -11.84
N PRO A 40 86.60 16.79 -12.61
CA PRO A 40 85.33 16.11 -12.73
C PRO A 40 85.42 15.03 -13.81
N GLY A 41 85.63 13.77 -13.41
CA GLY A 41 85.40 12.62 -14.30
C GLY A 41 86.35 11.40 -14.22
N GLY A 42 87.25 11.30 -13.24
CA GLY A 42 88.06 10.10 -12.98
C GLY A 42 87.90 9.60 -11.54
N PRO A 43 88.05 8.29 -11.26
CA PRO A 43 87.91 7.75 -9.91
C PRO A 43 89.12 8.10 -9.04
N THR A 44 88.93 8.89 -7.99
CA THR A 44 89.93 9.05 -6.92
C THR A 44 89.76 7.89 -5.93
N SER A 45 90.83 7.20 -5.51
CA SER A 45 90.76 6.19 -4.45
C SER A 45 90.80 6.84 -3.05
N ASP A 46 89.90 6.43 -2.16
CA ASP A 46 89.98 6.68 -0.72
C ASP A 46 89.78 5.34 -0.02
N PRO A 47 90.83 4.80 0.65
CA PRO A 47 90.75 3.53 1.37
C PRO A 47 89.71 3.47 2.50
N ASN A 48 89.06 4.60 2.84
CA ASN A 48 87.99 4.68 3.82
C ASN A 48 86.61 4.96 3.20
N ASP A 49 86.51 5.09 1.87
CA ASP A 49 85.24 5.17 1.14
C ASP A 49 84.76 3.75 0.81
N PRO A 50 83.63 3.28 1.38
CA PRO A 50 83.09 1.95 1.08
C PRO A 50 82.67 1.79 -0.40
N CYS A 51 82.58 2.89 -1.17
CA CYS A 51 82.26 2.90 -2.59
C CYS A 51 83.48 3.24 -3.49
N ASP A 52 84.71 2.99 -3.01
CA ASP A 52 85.94 3.20 -3.79
C ASP A 52 85.92 2.41 -5.12
N PRO A 53 86.03 3.08 -6.29
CA PRO A 53 85.95 2.43 -7.60
C PRO A 53 87.10 1.45 -7.92
N ILE A 54 88.20 1.49 -7.17
CA ILE A 54 89.39 0.65 -7.39
C ILE A 54 89.41 -0.57 -6.45
N GLY A 55 88.59 -0.56 -5.40
CA GLY A 55 88.27 -1.74 -4.60
C GLY A 55 87.19 -2.61 -5.24
N ILE A 56 87.32 -3.93 -5.14
CA ILE A 56 86.24 -4.83 -5.53
C ILE A 56 85.10 -4.63 -4.51
N ASN A 57 84.01 -3.99 -4.94
CA ASN A 57 82.81 -3.72 -4.14
C ASN A 57 82.05 -5.03 -3.86
N THR A 58 82.63 -5.92 -3.06
CA THR A 58 82.11 -7.26 -2.74
C THR A 58 82.07 -7.52 -1.24
N THR A 59 82.24 -6.47 -0.43
CA THR A 59 82.19 -6.60 1.02
C THR A 59 80.75 -6.44 1.45
N ASP A 60 80.21 -7.54 1.96
CA ASP A 60 78.91 -7.65 2.62
C ASP A 60 79.23 -7.95 4.09
N THR A 61 79.24 -6.90 4.92
CA THR A 61 79.73 -6.97 6.29
C THR A 61 78.77 -7.71 7.21
N ASP A 62 77.47 -7.67 6.94
CA ASP A 62 76.46 -8.31 7.79
C ASP A 62 75.89 -9.62 7.21
N GLY A 63 76.23 -9.93 5.96
CA GLY A 63 75.98 -11.21 5.29
C GLY A 63 74.56 -11.33 4.75
N ASP A 64 73.89 -10.22 4.48
CA ASP A 64 72.48 -10.18 4.07
C ASP A 64 72.26 -10.30 2.55
N GLY A 65 73.34 -10.26 1.77
CA GLY A 65 73.33 -10.38 0.32
C GLY A 65 73.46 -9.06 -0.44
N LEU A 66 73.47 -7.91 0.26
CA LEU A 66 73.82 -6.60 -0.29
C LEU A 66 75.25 -6.21 0.07
N THR A 67 75.90 -5.43 -0.79
CA THR A 67 77.22 -4.87 -0.47
C THR A 67 77.07 -3.64 0.42
N ASP A 68 78.04 -3.38 1.30
CA ASP A 68 78.04 -2.21 2.19
C ASP A 68 77.86 -0.87 1.43
N CYS A 69 78.24 -0.82 0.14
CA CYS A 69 78.03 0.33 -0.73
C CYS A 69 76.58 0.45 -1.25
N GLU A 70 75.90 -0.66 -1.57
CA GLU A 70 74.47 -0.67 -1.94
C GLU A 70 73.62 -0.16 -0.76
N GLU A 71 73.94 -0.58 0.46
CA GLU A 71 73.27 -0.10 1.67
C GLU A 71 73.50 1.40 1.94
N THR A 72 74.72 1.89 1.69
CA THR A 72 75.10 3.27 1.99
C THR A 72 74.55 4.26 0.95
N THR A 73 74.46 3.84 -0.32
CA THR A 73 74.06 4.72 -1.43
C THR A 73 72.61 4.56 -1.85
N GLY A 74 71.99 3.42 -1.58
CA GLY A 74 70.65 3.07 -2.05
C GLY A 74 70.58 2.86 -3.57
N ILE A 75 71.72 2.63 -4.25
CA ILE A 75 71.79 2.33 -5.68
C ILE A 75 72.16 0.86 -5.84
N ASP A 76 71.24 0.08 -6.38
CA ASP A 76 71.34 -1.37 -6.56
C ASP A 76 72.25 -1.77 -7.75
N ASP A 77 73.13 -2.76 -7.58
CA ASP A 77 73.93 -3.34 -8.66
C ASP A 77 73.22 -4.60 -9.22
N PRO A 78 72.80 -4.60 -10.51
CA PRO A 78 72.08 -5.72 -11.11
C PRO A 78 72.92 -7.00 -11.26
N SER A 79 74.19 -7.00 -10.86
CA SER A 79 75.06 -8.18 -10.83
C SER A 79 75.10 -8.90 -9.47
N THR A 80 74.48 -8.35 -8.43
CA THR A 80 74.39 -8.94 -7.09
C THR A 80 73.41 -10.14 -7.09
N PRO A 81 73.82 -11.36 -6.67
CA PRO A 81 72.95 -12.54 -6.78
C PRO A 81 71.81 -12.52 -5.75
N ALA A 82 70.56 -12.66 -6.21
CA ALA A 82 69.41 -12.86 -5.32
C ALA A 82 69.60 -14.12 -4.45
N ASP A 83 69.78 -13.98 -3.13
CA ASP A 83 69.75 -15.09 -2.17
C ASP A 83 68.32 -15.29 -1.64
N PRO A 84 67.62 -16.39 -1.98
CA PRO A 84 66.22 -16.54 -1.61
C PRO A 84 65.99 -17.14 -0.21
N THR A 85 67.01 -17.41 0.64
CA THR A 85 66.80 -18.42 1.69
C THR A 85 67.33 -18.24 3.12
N THR A 86 67.79 -17.07 3.59
CA THR A 86 68.10 -16.96 5.04
C THR A 86 67.97 -15.54 5.59
N PHE A 87 66.79 -15.13 6.05
CA PHE A 87 66.50 -14.47 7.34
C PHE A 87 65.04 -13.97 7.35
N PRO A 88 64.26 -14.13 8.45
CA PRO A 88 62.95 -13.50 8.55
C PRO A 88 63.13 -12.05 9.01
N GLY A 89 63.03 -11.10 8.06
CA GLY A 89 62.83 -9.68 8.37
C GLY A 89 63.80 -8.65 7.78
N GLY A 90 64.55 -8.95 6.72
CA GLY A 90 65.32 -7.97 5.93
C GLY A 90 64.92 -7.99 4.45
N PRO A 91 64.91 -6.86 3.73
CA PRO A 91 64.42 -6.79 2.36
C PRO A 91 65.42 -7.39 1.37
N THR A 92 64.98 -8.34 0.54
CA THR A 92 65.73 -8.77 -0.65
C THR A 92 65.29 -7.91 -1.84
N SER A 93 66.21 -7.28 -2.57
CA SER A 93 65.88 -6.51 -3.78
C SER A 93 65.57 -7.45 -4.97
N ASP A 94 64.45 -7.22 -5.64
CA ASP A 94 64.13 -7.79 -6.96
C ASP A 94 63.71 -6.63 -7.87
N PRO A 95 64.50 -6.27 -8.90
CA PRO A 95 64.19 -5.16 -9.80
C PRO A 95 62.90 -5.32 -10.62
N ASN A 96 62.24 -6.48 -10.57
CA ASN A 96 60.93 -6.71 -11.21
C ASN A 96 59.79 -6.87 -10.18
N ASP A 97 60.07 -6.74 -8.88
CA ASP A 97 59.06 -6.71 -7.83
C ASP A 97 58.60 -5.25 -7.64
N PRO A 98 57.34 -4.91 -7.96
CA PRO A 98 56.80 -3.57 -7.74
C PRO A 98 56.80 -3.16 -6.26
N CYS A 99 57.01 -4.11 -5.33
CA CYS A 99 57.09 -3.90 -3.89
C CYS A 99 58.51 -4.00 -3.31
N ASP A 100 59.54 -3.77 -4.13
CA ASP A 100 60.93 -3.73 -3.69
C ASP A 100 61.12 -2.70 -2.55
N PRO A 101 61.54 -3.12 -1.34
CA PRO A 101 61.66 -2.22 -0.19
C PRO A 101 62.80 -1.21 -0.27
N ILE A 102 63.71 -1.35 -1.24
CA ILE A 102 64.88 -0.46 -1.43
C ILE A 102 64.57 0.62 -2.48
N GLY A 103 63.51 0.45 -3.28
CA GLY A 103 62.93 1.48 -4.13
C GLY A 103 61.92 2.35 -3.38
N ILE A 104 61.88 3.66 -3.66
CA ILE A 104 60.84 4.54 -3.11
C ILE A 104 59.51 4.16 -3.80
N ASN A 105 58.65 3.40 -3.10
CA ASN A 105 57.34 2.97 -3.56
C ASN A 105 56.38 4.17 -3.76
N THR A 106 56.55 4.90 -4.85
CA THR A 106 55.83 6.15 -5.18
C THR A 106 55.34 6.17 -6.61
N THR A 107 55.47 5.05 -7.32
CA THR A 107 55.01 4.93 -8.70
C THR A 107 53.53 4.60 -8.67
N ASP A 108 52.73 5.55 -9.14
CA ASP A 108 51.30 5.45 -9.41
C ASP A 108 51.15 5.52 -10.93
N SER A 109 51.11 4.36 -11.58
CA SER A 109 51.19 4.24 -13.04
C SER A 109 49.92 4.71 -13.74
N ASP A 110 48.76 4.63 -13.09
CA ASP A 110 47.47 5.00 -13.67
C ASP A 110 46.92 6.33 -13.14
N GLY A 111 47.56 6.91 -12.12
CA GLY A 111 47.27 8.22 -11.56
C GLY A 111 46.07 8.21 -10.62
N ASP A 112 45.70 7.05 -10.08
CA ASP A 112 44.52 6.88 -9.23
C ASP A 112 44.80 7.14 -7.75
N GLY A 113 46.04 7.46 -7.35
CA GLY A 113 46.37 7.81 -5.97
C GLY A 113 46.77 6.64 -5.07
N LEU A 114 46.71 5.39 -5.55
CA LEU A 114 47.39 4.24 -4.97
C LEU A 114 48.71 3.97 -5.71
N THR A 115 49.67 3.36 -5.04
CA THR A 115 50.92 2.91 -5.67
C THR A 115 50.73 1.54 -6.33
N ASP A 116 51.45 1.28 -7.41
CA ASP A 116 51.38 -0.01 -8.14
C ASP A 116 51.63 -1.23 -7.22
N CYS A 117 52.35 -1.04 -6.09
CA CYS A 117 52.57 -2.05 -5.07
C CYS A 117 51.32 -2.30 -4.18
N GLU A 118 50.61 -1.24 -3.79
CA GLU A 118 49.36 -1.34 -3.03
C GLU A 118 48.31 -2.11 -3.84
N GLU A 119 48.23 -1.82 -5.14
CA GLU A 119 47.35 -2.56 -6.06
C GLU A 119 47.74 -4.03 -6.23
N THR A 120 49.04 -4.33 -6.24
CA THR A 120 49.54 -5.69 -6.48
C THR A 120 49.46 -6.58 -5.23
N THR A 121 49.64 -6.01 -4.03
CA THR A 121 49.68 -6.77 -2.77
C THR A 121 48.39 -6.71 -1.96
N GLY A 122 47.55 -5.68 -2.18
CA GLY A 122 46.37 -5.43 -1.37
C GLY A 122 46.68 -5.00 0.06
N ILE A 123 47.92 -4.57 0.36
CA ILE A 123 48.31 -4.02 1.66
C ILE A 123 48.40 -2.50 1.51
N ASP A 124 47.47 -1.79 2.14
CA ASP A 124 47.34 -0.33 2.07
C ASP A 124 48.33 0.39 3.03
N ASP A 125 48.97 1.47 2.56
CA ASP A 125 49.75 2.39 3.40
C ASP A 125 48.84 3.53 3.92
N PRO A 126 48.60 3.65 5.24
CA PRO A 126 47.71 4.68 5.81
C PRO A 126 48.13 6.14 5.55
N SER A 127 49.30 6.37 4.95
CA SER A 127 49.79 7.68 4.56
C SER A 127 49.42 8.11 3.13
N THR A 128 48.83 7.21 2.32
CA THR A 128 48.28 7.57 1.02
C THR A 128 46.93 8.32 1.17
N PRO A 129 46.62 9.30 0.31
CA PRO A 129 45.43 10.13 0.48
C PRO A 129 44.14 9.33 0.24
N ALA A 130 43.26 9.28 1.24
CA ALA A 130 41.90 8.80 1.05
C ALA A 130 41.16 9.69 0.02
N ASP A 131 40.71 9.08 -1.07
CA ASP A 131 39.83 9.60 -2.13
C ASP A 131 40.49 10.40 -3.28
N PRO A 132 40.54 9.81 -4.49
CA PRO A 132 40.79 10.48 -5.76
C PRO A 132 39.49 10.51 -6.58
N THR A 133 38.76 11.62 -6.45
CA THR A 133 37.55 11.96 -7.24
C THR A 133 37.74 12.08 -8.78
N THR A 134 38.58 11.27 -9.43
CA THR A 134 38.90 11.42 -10.86
C THR A 134 38.76 10.21 -11.79
N PHE A 135 38.39 9.01 -11.34
CA PHE A 135 38.03 7.92 -12.27
C PHE A 135 36.81 7.10 -11.82
N PRO A 136 35.79 6.90 -12.67
CA PRO A 136 34.71 5.96 -12.39
C PRO A 136 35.15 4.54 -12.77
N GLY A 137 35.50 3.70 -11.78
CA GLY A 137 35.60 2.26 -11.99
C GLY A 137 36.63 1.43 -11.22
N GLY A 138 37.41 1.98 -10.28
CA GLY A 138 38.34 1.22 -9.43
C GLY A 138 37.83 1.04 -7.99
N PRO A 139 38.12 -0.09 -7.30
CA PRO A 139 37.77 -0.28 -5.89
C PRO A 139 38.67 0.59 -4.99
N THR A 140 38.08 1.41 -4.14
CA THR A 140 38.79 2.14 -3.06
C THR A 140 38.82 1.25 -1.82
N SER A 141 39.99 1.04 -1.20
CA SER A 141 40.15 0.26 0.04
C SER A 141 40.22 1.18 1.28
N ASP A 142 39.65 0.74 2.40
CA ASP A 142 39.78 1.36 3.73
C ASP A 142 39.91 0.23 4.76
N PRO A 143 41.07 0.07 5.43
CA PRO A 143 41.32 -1.01 6.38
C PRO A 143 40.46 -1.00 7.65
N ASN A 144 39.71 0.07 7.93
CA ASN A 144 38.75 0.14 9.02
C ASN A 144 37.29 0.05 8.55
N ASP A 145 37.08 -0.09 7.23
CA ASP A 145 35.77 -0.37 6.66
C ASP A 145 35.57 -1.90 6.65
N PRO A 146 34.65 -2.46 7.46
CA PRO A 146 34.36 -3.88 7.44
C PRO A 146 33.84 -4.36 6.07
N CYS A 147 33.47 -3.45 5.16
CA CYS A 147 32.97 -3.73 3.82
C CYS A 147 33.94 -3.33 2.70
N ASP A 148 35.24 -3.29 2.99
CA ASP A 148 36.31 -3.04 2.01
C ASP A 148 36.19 -4.00 0.80
N PRO A 149 36.03 -3.48 -0.44
CA PRO A 149 35.86 -4.29 -1.64
C PRO A 149 37.11 -5.10 -2.05
N ILE A 150 38.28 -4.82 -1.48
CA ILE A 150 39.54 -5.54 -1.74
C ILE A 150 39.82 -6.60 -0.65
N GLY A 151 39.17 -6.49 0.52
CA GLY A 151 39.15 -7.51 1.57
C GLY A 151 38.20 -8.66 1.26
N ILE A 152 38.56 -9.89 1.65
CA ILE A 152 37.65 -11.04 1.52
C ILE A 152 36.52 -10.84 2.54
N ASN A 153 35.32 -10.47 2.07
CA ASN A 153 34.11 -10.28 2.87
C ASN A 153 33.57 -11.62 3.42
N THR A 154 34.39 -12.32 4.18
CA THR A 154 34.17 -13.71 4.66
C THR A 154 34.51 -13.85 6.15
N THR A 155 34.84 -12.74 6.80
CA THR A 155 35.18 -12.75 8.22
C THR A 155 33.88 -12.72 9.01
N ASP A 156 33.63 -13.80 9.73
CA ASP A 156 32.52 -14.01 10.66
C ASP A 156 33.16 -14.13 12.05
N THR A 157 33.24 -13.00 12.76
CA THR A 157 34.00 -12.89 14.01
C THR A 157 33.35 -13.65 15.15
N ASP A 158 32.03 -13.75 15.18
CA ASP A 158 31.30 -14.42 16.25
C ASP A 158 30.86 -15.85 15.91
N GLY A 159 31.06 -16.26 14.65
CA GLY A 159 30.84 -17.61 14.14
C GLY A 159 29.36 -17.92 13.94
N ASP A 160 28.52 -16.89 13.85
CA ASP A 160 27.08 -17.05 13.73
C ASP A 160 26.65 -17.32 12.30
N GLY A 161 27.49 -17.15 11.28
CA GLY A 161 27.16 -17.44 9.89
C GLY A 161 26.85 -16.22 9.02
N LEU A 162 26.81 -15.02 9.61
CA LEU A 162 26.88 -13.74 8.92
C LEU A 162 28.31 -13.19 8.94
N THR A 163 28.65 -12.37 7.96
CA THR A 163 29.94 -11.66 7.95
C THR A 163 29.85 -10.38 8.77
N ASP A 164 30.97 -9.94 9.34
CA ASP A 164 31.04 -8.69 10.13
C ASP A 164 30.55 -7.46 9.32
N CYS A 165 30.66 -7.50 7.99
CA CYS A 165 30.12 -6.48 7.08
C CYS A 165 28.58 -6.52 7.01
N GLU A 166 27.98 -7.71 6.88
CA GLU A 166 26.53 -7.89 6.90
C GLU A 166 25.96 -7.39 8.24
N GLU A 167 26.60 -7.72 9.36
CA GLU A 167 26.18 -7.24 10.69
C GLU A 167 26.31 -5.71 10.87
N THR A 168 27.33 -5.10 10.26
CA THR A 168 27.59 -3.66 10.43
C THR A 168 26.73 -2.80 9.49
N THR A 169 26.43 -3.30 8.29
CA THR A 169 25.69 -2.55 7.25
C THR A 169 24.22 -2.90 7.16
N GLY A 170 23.82 -4.09 7.60
CA GLY A 170 22.49 -4.65 7.38
C GLY A 170 22.21 -4.95 5.90
N ILE A 171 23.24 -5.05 5.06
CA ILE A 171 23.11 -5.42 3.65
C ILE A 171 23.57 -6.87 3.51
N ASP A 172 22.63 -7.76 3.23
CA ASP A 172 22.89 -9.20 3.16
C ASP A 172 23.50 -9.65 1.82
N ASP A 173 24.46 -10.59 1.87
CA ASP A 173 25.01 -11.27 0.69
C ASP A 173 24.18 -12.52 0.35
N PRO A 174 23.61 -12.65 -0.87
CA PRO A 174 22.82 -13.83 -1.27
C PRO A 174 23.59 -15.18 -1.23
N SER A 175 24.91 -15.15 -1.07
CA SER A 175 25.77 -16.32 -1.00
C SER A 175 26.02 -16.84 0.42
N THR A 176 25.57 -16.14 1.46
CA THR A 176 25.64 -16.63 2.85
C THR A 176 24.55 -17.69 3.13
N PRO A 177 24.84 -18.71 3.98
CA PRO A 177 23.92 -19.83 4.18
C PRO A 177 22.66 -19.43 4.96
N ALA A 178 21.48 -19.85 4.48
CA ALA A 178 20.23 -19.66 5.19
C ALA A 178 20.22 -20.39 6.56
N ASP A 179 20.06 -19.60 7.63
CA ASP A 179 19.75 -20.00 9.01
C ASP A 179 20.85 -20.78 9.78
N PRO A 180 21.56 -20.12 10.71
CA PRO A 180 22.45 -20.75 11.68
C PRO A 180 21.72 -20.93 13.02
N THR A 181 20.90 -21.97 13.11
CA THR A 181 20.17 -22.38 14.34
C THR A 181 21.04 -22.76 15.58
N THR A 182 22.20 -22.17 15.85
CA THR A 182 23.12 -22.66 16.90
C THR A 182 23.64 -21.72 17.98
N PHE A 183 23.33 -20.41 18.03
CA PHE A 183 23.75 -19.58 19.17
C PHE A 183 22.66 -18.69 19.79
N PRO A 184 22.51 -18.69 21.14
CA PRO A 184 21.63 -17.75 21.82
C PRO A 184 22.39 -16.44 22.09
N GLY A 185 22.20 -15.42 21.24
CA GLY A 185 22.70 -14.08 21.53
C GLY A 185 22.85 -13.10 20.36
N GLY A 186 22.94 -13.57 19.12
CA GLY A 186 22.99 -12.72 17.91
C GLY A 186 21.60 -12.47 17.31
N PRO A 187 21.41 -11.36 16.58
CA PRO A 187 20.18 -11.13 15.83
C PRO A 187 20.13 -12.07 14.63
N THR A 188 19.05 -12.83 14.50
CA THR A 188 18.88 -13.79 13.42
C THR A 188 18.40 -13.06 12.17
N SER A 189 19.30 -12.61 11.28
CA SER A 189 18.91 -12.11 9.96
C SER A 189 18.82 -13.26 8.96
N ASP A 190 17.75 -13.24 8.16
CA ASP A 190 17.58 -14.12 6.99
C ASP A 190 17.52 -13.20 5.76
N PRO A 191 18.50 -13.30 4.84
CA PRO A 191 18.55 -12.51 3.59
C PRO A 191 17.35 -12.69 2.66
N ASN A 192 16.52 -13.71 2.90
CA ASN A 192 15.29 -13.96 2.16
C ASN A 192 14.02 -13.69 3.00
N ASP A 193 14.18 -13.20 4.23
CA ASP A 193 13.07 -12.72 5.07
C ASP A 193 12.93 -11.20 4.90
N PRO A 194 11.89 -10.72 4.20
CA PRO A 194 11.66 -9.29 3.98
C PRO A 194 11.36 -8.50 5.27
N CYS A 195 11.31 -9.17 6.44
CA CYS A 195 11.00 -8.58 7.74
C CYS A 195 12.08 -8.82 8.81
N ASP A 196 13.34 -8.87 8.38
CA ASP A 196 14.50 -8.95 9.26
C ASP A 196 14.54 -7.82 10.33
N PRO A 197 14.65 -8.13 11.64
CA PRO A 197 14.54 -7.15 12.72
C PRO A 197 15.66 -6.09 12.87
N ILE A 198 16.78 -6.15 12.13
CA ILE A 198 17.92 -5.22 12.33
C ILE A 198 17.98 -4.07 11.32
N GLY A 199 17.03 -3.99 10.39
CA GLY A 199 16.78 -2.79 9.59
C GLY A 199 15.43 -2.22 9.95
N ILE A 200 15.32 -0.91 10.16
CA ILE A 200 14.03 -0.26 9.91
C ILE A 200 13.84 -0.48 8.41
N ASN A 201 13.03 -1.46 8.01
CA ASN A 201 12.79 -1.69 6.59
C ASN A 201 12.00 -0.49 6.09
N THR A 202 12.70 0.56 5.66
CA THR A 202 12.12 1.78 5.06
C THR A 202 12.07 1.66 3.53
N THR A 203 12.31 0.47 3.00
CA THR A 203 12.31 0.25 1.55
C THR A 203 10.87 0.14 1.10
N ASP A 204 10.47 1.12 0.31
CA ASP A 204 9.20 1.21 -0.38
C ASP A 204 9.53 1.03 -1.87
N THR A 205 9.48 -0.22 -2.35
CA THR A 205 9.96 -0.59 -3.69
C THR A 205 9.08 -0.01 -4.79
N ASP A 206 7.78 0.14 -4.55
CA ASP A 206 6.83 0.63 -5.55
C ASP A 206 6.41 2.10 -5.36
N GLY A 207 6.82 2.71 -4.25
CA GLY A 207 6.65 4.12 -3.94
C GLY A 207 5.24 4.46 -3.47
N ASP A 208 4.50 3.50 -2.92
CA ASP A 208 3.09 3.66 -2.52
C ASP A 208 2.89 4.19 -1.09
N GLY A 209 3.99 4.34 -0.34
CA GLY A 209 3.99 4.83 1.04
C GLY A 209 4.02 3.74 2.11
N LEU A 210 3.92 2.47 1.73
CA LEU A 210 4.19 1.31 2.60
C LEU A 210 5.59 0.77 2.39
N THR A 211 6.11 0.12 3.42
CA THR A 211 7.37 -0.62 3.31
C THR A 211 7.10 -2.03 2.80
N ASP A 212 8.05 -2.59 2.05
CA ASP A 212 7.92 -3.95 1.49
C ASP A 212 7.64 -5.02 2.58
N CYS A 213 8.03 -4.77 3.83
CA CYS A 213 7.70 -5.62 4.98
C CYS A 213 6.24 -5.46 5.44
N GLU A 214 5.71 -4.23 5.50
CA GLU A 214 4.29 -3.98 5.81
C GLU A 214 3.39 -4.69 4.79
N GLU A 215 3.74 -4.62 3.50
CA GLU A 215 3.02 -5.33 2.44
C GLU A 215 3.09 -6.86 2.57
N THR A 216 4.26 -7.38 2.97
CA THR A 216 4.48 -8.83 3.07
C THR A 216 3.87 -9.45 4.33
N THR A 217 3.87 -8.72 5.46
CA THR A 217 3.37 -9.22 6.75
C THR A 217 1.95 -8.79 7.09
N GLY A 218 1.49 -7.69 6.52
CA GLY A 218 0.24 -7.03 6.91
C GLY A 218 0.28 -6.51 8.35
N ILE A 219 1.45 -6.11 8.85
CA ILE A 219 1.60 -5.45 10.16
C ILE A 219 2.07 -4.01 9.92
N ASP A 220 1.19 -3.05 10.20
CA ASP A 220 1.39 -1.61 10.00
C ASP A 220 2.31 -0.94 11.05
N ASP A 221 3.21 -0.05 10.62
CA ASP A 221 3.97 0.87 11.47
C ASP A 221 3.23 2.22 11.60
N PRO A 222 2.78 2.64 12.80
CA PRO A 222 2.08 3.91 12.98
C PRO A 222 2.87 5.19 12.61
N SER A 223 4.14 5.06 12.21
CA SER A 223 5.01 6.16 11.80
C SER A 223 5.16 6.33 10.29
N THR A 224 4.61 5.45 9.44
CA THR A 224 4.60 5.61 7.98
C THR A 224 3.67 6.77 7.54
N PRO A 225 4.08 7.61 6.57
CA PRO A 225 3.26 8.74 6.10
C PRO A 225 2.06 8.27 5.27
N ALA A 226 0.86 8.76 5.58
CA ALA A 226 -0.33 8.50 4.77
C ALA A 226 -0.17 9.06 3.33
N ASP A 227 -0.07 8.21 2.31
CA ASP A 227 -0.28 8.60 0.91
C ASP A 227 -1.55 7.94 0.34
N PRO A 228 -2.63 8.71 0.13
CA PRO A 228 -3.89 8.17 -0.36
C PRO A 228 -4.02 8.18 -1.91
N THR A 229 -2.96 8.42 -2.71
CA THR A 229 -3.21 8.83 -4.12
C THR A 229 -2.45 8.20 -5.28
N THR A 230 -1.56 7.22 -5.14
CA THR A 230 -0.91 6.65 -6.35
C THR A 230 -0.60 5.16 -6.29
N PHE A 231 -1.44 4.37 -7.00
CA PHE A 231 -1.19 3.08 -7.68
C PHE A 231 -2.17 1.93 -7.29
N PRO A 232 -2.51 1.03 -8.25
CA PRO A 232 -3.38 -0.11 -7.99
C PRO A 232 -2.54 -1.36 -7.69
N GLY A 233 -2.45 -1.80 -6.42
CA GLY A 233 -1.53 -2.89 -6.06
C GLY A 233 -1.79 -3.65 -4.75
N GLY A 234 -1.82 -3.00 -3.59
CA GLY A 234 -1.80 -3.67 -2.28
C GLY A 234 -2.72 -3.03 -1.23
N PRO A 235 -2.88 -3.66 -0.04
CA PRO A 235 -3.67 -3.09 1.06
C PRO A 235 -2.91 -1.90 1.65
N THR A 236 -3.32 -0.68 1.30
CA THR A 236 -2.80 0.55 1.88
C THR A 236 -3.23 0.64 3.34
N SER A 237 -2.32 0.52 4.30
CA SER A 237 -2.63 0.81 5.70
C SER A 237 -2.83 2.31 5.87
N ASP A 238 -4.09 2.71 6.11
CA ASP A 238 -4.44 4.08 6.45
C ASP A 238 -4.49 4.20 7.99
N PRO A 239 -3.63 5.01 8.63
CA PRO A 239 -3.71 5.26 10.07
C PRO A 239 -5.00 5.95 10.54
N ASN A 240 -5.89 6.34 9.61
CA ASN A 240 -7.27 6.76 9.88
C ASN A 240 -8.32 5.67 9.55
N ASP A 241 -7.91 4.52 8.99
CA ASP A 241 -8.74 3.34 8.83
C ASP A 241 -8.70 2.52 10.14
N PRO A 242 -9.79 2.52 10.94
CA PRO A 242 -9.86 1.75 12.19
C PRO A 242 -9.77 0.22 11.97
N CYS A 243 -9.72 -0.24 10.72
CA CYS A 243 -9.67 -1.65 10.33
C CYS A 243 -8.32 -2.13 9.78
N ASP A 244 -7.26 -1.32 9.82
CA ASP A 244 -5.90 -1.75 9.45
C ASP A 244 -4.92 -1.81 10.66
N PRO A 245 -4.11 -2.88 10.85
CA PRO A 245 -4.19 -4.18 10.20
C PRO A 245 -5.18 -5.04 10.97
N ILE A 246 -6.32 -5.37 10.33
CA ILE A 246 -7.46 -6.16 10.82
C ILE A 246 -7.33 -6.53 12.30
N THR A 247 -7.49 -5.51 13.15
CA THR A 247 -7.51 -5.74 14.59
C THR A 247 -8.88 -6.34 14.92
N THR A 248 -8.92 -7.25 15.88
CA THR A 248 -10.16 -7.88 16.35
C THR A 248 -11.18 -6.80 16.77
N GLY A 249 -12.18 -6.50 15.93
CA GLY A 249 -13.16 -5.45 16.25
C GLY A 249 -14.08 -5.00 15.11
N CYS A 250 -13.60 -4.92 13.87
CA CYS A 250 -14.40 -4.40 12.75
C CYS A 250 -15.66 -5.23 12.48
N GLN A 251 -16.76 -4.54 12.20
CA GLN A 251 -18.05 -5.16 11.91
C GLN A 251 -18.47 -4.87 10.46
N ILE A 252 -19.10 -5.86 9.83
CA ILE A 252 -19.91 -5.64 8.63
C ILE A 252 -21.35 -5.41 9.07
N SER A 253 -21.96 -4.35 8.57
CA SER A 253 -23.35 -4.00 8.83
C SER A 253 -23.87 -3.21 7.64
N ILE A 254 -25.13 -3.41 7.29
CA ILE A 254 -25.84 -2.59 6.30
C ILE A 254 -27.20 -2.22 6.87
N GLU A 255 -27.70 -1.07 6.44
CA GLU A 255 -29.05 -0.58 6.71
C GLU A 255 -29.74 -0.32 5.37
N VAL A 256 -30.99 -0.73 5.24
CA VAL A 256 -31.78 -0.54 4.03
C VAL A 256 -33.06 0.21 4.38
N THR A 257 -33.30 1.31 3.68
CA THR A 257 -34.55 2.06 3.79
C THR A 257 -35.24 2.07 2.43
N LYS A 258 -36.55 1.82 2.43
CA LYS A 258 -37.38 1.89 1.22
C LYS A 258 -38.57 2.81 1.44
N THR A 259 -38.63 3.86 0.64
CA THR A 259 -39.73 4.84 0.71
C THR A 259 -40.51 4.84 -0.60
N ALA A 260 -41.78 5.25 -0.52
CA ALA A 260 -42.67 5.35 -1.67
C ALA A 260 -43.09 6.80 -1.92
N GLN A 261 -43.01 7.23 -3.17
CA GLN A 261 -43.61 8.46 -3.67
C GLN A 261 -44.79 8.12 -4.58
N VAL A 262 -45.98 8.58 -4.21
CA VAL A 262 -47.24 8.20 -4.86
C VAL A 262 -47.73 9.32 -5.78
N PHE A 263 -47.79 9.08 -7.08
CA PHE A 263 -48.26 10.04 -8.10
C PHE A 263 -49.74 9.83 -8.44
N GLY A 264 -50.58 9.79 -7.42
CA GLY A 264 -52.00 9.47 -7.55
C GLY A 264 -52.32 8.04 -7.10
N THR A 265 -53.61 7.74 -6.95
CA THR A 265 -54.09 6.45 -6.41
C THR A 265 -55.14 5.79 -7.31
N ASP A 266 -55.32 6.30 -8.52
CA ASP A 266 -56.27 5.79 -9.50
C ASP A 266 -55.61 4.71 -10.39
N LEU A 267 -56.45 3.98 -11.13
CA LEU A 267 -55.98 2.95 -12.05
C LEU A 267 -55.05 3.54 -13.11
N GLY A 268 -53.81 3.06 -13.17
CA GLY A 268 -52.79 3.51 -14.11
C GLY A 268 -51.90 4.65 -13.60
N ASP A 269 -52.12 5.16 -12.39
CA ASP A 269 -51.17 6.05 -11.72
C ASP A 269 -49.92 5.27 -11.29
N GLU A 270 -48.85 5.98 -10.93
CA GLU A 270 -47.53 5.39 -10.65
C GLU A 270 -47.11 5.60 -9.18
N ILE A 271 -46.49 4.56 -8.61
CA ILE A 271 -45.76 4.61 -7.34
C ILE A 271 -44.28 4.43 -7.67
N GLU A 272 -43.46 5.42 -7.33
CA GLU A 272 -42.00 5.32 -7.41
C GLU A 272 -41.47 4.93 -6.02
N TYR A 273 -40.52 3.99 -6.00
CA TYR A 273 -39.83 3.58 -4.79
C TYR A 273 -38.38 4.05 -4.85
N THR A 274 -37.92 4.64 -3.76
CA THR A 274 -36.49 4.94 -3.53
C THR A 274 -35.98 3.95 -2.50
N ILE A 275 -34.91 3.23 -2.83
CA ILE A 275 -34.23 2.29 -1.94
C ILE A 275 -32.84 2.85 -1.67
N GLU A 276 -32.53 3.08 -0.40
CA GLU A 276 -31.22 3.53 0.07
C GLU A 276 -30.56 2.37 0.82
N VAL A 277 -29.38 1.94 0.36
CA VAL A 277 -28.55 0.91 1.00
C VAL A 277 -27.33 1.60 1.58
N GLN A 278 -27.25 1.66 2.90
CA GLN A 278 -26.13 2.25 3.61
C GLN A 278 -25.20 1.19 4.18
N ASN A 279 -23.89 1.36 4.01
CA ASN A 279 -22.91 0.58 4.77
C ASN A 279 -22.70 1.24 6.13
N THR A 280 -23.29 0.65 7.16
CA THR A 280 -23.15 1.11 8.55
C THR A 280 -21.99 0.44 9.28
N GLY A 281 -21.31 -0.49 8.62
CA GLY A 281 -20.10 -1.15 9.11
C GLY A 281 -18.82 -0.34 8.85
N ASP A 282 -17.71 -0.95 9.22
CA ASP A 282 -16.40 -0.29 9.21
C ASP A 282 -15.59 -0.57 7.94
N ILE A 283 -16.03 -1.51 7.10
CA ILE A 283 -15.25 -1.97 5.93
C ILE A 283 -16.06 -1.93 4.64
N MET A 284 -15.36 -1.77 3.52
CA MET A 284 -15.94 -1.82 2.19
C MET A 284 -16.68 -3.15 1.93
N LEU A 285 -17.85 -3.03 1.32
CA LEU A 285 -18.68 -4.14 0.88
C LEU A 285 -18.72 -4.21 -0.65
N THR A 286 -18.88 -5.43 -1.15
CA THR A 286 -18.95 -5.75 -2.58
C THR A 286 -20.10 -6.73 -2.86
N ASN A 287 -20.41 -6.94 -4.13
CA ASN A 287 -21.49 -7.84 -4.58
C ASN A 287 -22.86 -7.48 -3.97
N ILE A 288 -23.17 -6.17 -3.91
CA ILE A 288 -24.48 -5.70 -3.48
C ILE A 288 -25.55 -6.27 -4.43
N SER A 289 -26.54 -6.95 -3.87
CA SER A 289 -27.66 -7.52 -4.61
C SER A 289 -28.97 -7.34 -3.84
N LEU A 290 -30.03 -7.00 -4.58
CA LEU A 290 -31.36 -6.75 -4.03
C LEU A 290 -32.31 -7.89 -4.39
N VAL A 291 -33.07 -8.36 -3.41
CA VAL A 291 -34.16 -9.30 -3.60
C VAL A 291 -35.45 -8.65 -3.12
N ASP A 292 -36.28 -8.25 -4.07
CA ASP A 292 -37.54 -7.56 -3.82
C ASP A 292 -38.68 -8.55 -3.57
N THR A 293 -39.52 -8.25 -2.57
CA THR A 293 -40.78 -8.95 -2.30
C THR A 293 -41.92 -7.95 -2.35
N PHE A 294 -42.67 -7.98 -3.46
CA PHE A 294 -43.79 -7.09 -3.69
C PHE A 294 -45.14 -7.82 -3.57
N LEU A 295 -46.00 -7.33 -2.68
CA LEU A 295 -47.28 -7.95 -2.32
C LEU A 295 -48.44 -6.98 -2.52
N ASP A 296 -49.62 -7.52 -2.82
CA ASP A 296 -50.87 -6.78 -2.62
C ASP A 296 -51.25 -6.74 -1.13
N ALA A 297 -52.21 -5.90 -0.75
CA ALA A 297 -52.68 -5.80 0.64
C ALA A 297 -53.37 -7.08 1.19
N ASN A 298 -53.63 -8.08 0.35
CA ASN A 298 -54.10 -9.40 0.76
C ASN A 298 -52.96 -10.41 0.98
N GLY A 299 -51.71 -10.02 0.72
CA GLY A 299 -50.51 -10.86 0.85
C GLY A 299 -50.22 -11.74 -0.36
N ASN A 300 -50.83 -11.48 -1.53
CA ASN A 300 -50.48 -12.16 -2.77
C ASN A 300 -49.26 -11.51 -3.41
N VAL A 301 -48.33 -12.32 -3.90
CA VAL A 301 -47.18 -11.82 -4.66
C VAL A 301 -47.65 -11.24 -5.99
N ILE A 302 -47.25 -9.99 -6.24
CA ILE A 302 -47.42 -9.26 -7.49
C ILE A 302 -46.04 -8.80 -7.98
N THR A 303 -45.95 -8.26 -9.19
CA THR A 303 -44.67 -7.83 -9.80
C THR A 303 -44.61 -6.32 -9.88
N LEU A 304 -43.42 -5.77 -9.67
CA LEU A 304 -43.14 -4.38 -9.98
C LEU A 304 -43.27 -4.14 -11.49
N THR A 305 -43.46 -2.88 -11.87
CA THR A 305 -43.40 -2.48 -13.28
C THR A 305 -41.94 -2.38 -13.73
N GLU A 306 -41.13 -1.69 -12.92
CA GLU A 306 -39.68 -1.66 -13.06
C GLU A 306 -39.07 -2.21 -11.76
N GLU A 307 -38.22 -3.23 -11.90
CA GLU A 307 -37.47 -3.83 -10.79
C GLU A 307 -36.38 -2.86 -10.30
N PRO A 308 -35.82 -3.05 -9.08
CA PRO A 308 -34.77 -2.18 -8.56
C PRO A 308 -33.56 -2.04 -9.51
N GLU A 309 -33.28 -0.80 -9.92
CA GLU A 309 -32.15 -0.42 -10.77
C GLU A 309 -31.24 0.57 -10.02
N PHE A 310 -29.92 0.37 -10.11
CA PHE A 310 -28.93 1.26 -9.51
C PHE A 310 -28.95 2.64 -10.17
N ASP A 311 -28.95 3.69 -9.37
CA ASP A 311 -28.85 5.08 -9.85
C ASP A 311 -27.50 5.70 -9.51
N SER A 312 -27.17 5.74 -8.22
CA SER A 312 -26.01 6.48 -7.74
C SER A 312 -25.51 5.99 -6.38
N ALA A 313 -24.29 6.39 -6.02
CA ALA A 313 -23.74 6.26 -4.69
C ALA A 313 -23.15 7.60 -4.25
N ASP A 314 -23.37 8.00 -3.00
CA ASP A 314 -23.08 9.36 -2.52
C ASP A 314 -21.58 9.66 -2.37
N GLN A 315 -20.73 8.62 -2.29
CA GLN A 315 -19.27 8.73 -2.36
C GLN A 315 -18.70 8.34 -3.74
N GLY A 316 -19.56 8.04 -4.72
CA GLY A 316 -19.18 7.83 -6.11
C GLY A 316 -18.71 6.42 -6.48
N SER A 317 -18.96 5.42 -5.63
CA SER A 317 -18.71 4.02 -5.98
C SER A 317 -19.53 3.58 -7.20
N LEU A 318 -18.96 2.63 -7.95
CA LEU A 318 -19.68 1.94 -9.01
C LEU A 318 -20.67 0.93 -8.42
N GLU A 319 -21.70 0.58 -9.20
CA GLU A 319 -22.69 -0.43 -8.83
C GLU A 319 -22.02 -1.71 -8.30
N GLY A 320 -22.52 -2.20 -7.16
CA GLY A 320 -22.03 -3.42 -6.53
C GLY A 320 -20.85 -3.22 -5.57
N THR A 321 -20.34 -1.99 -5.41
CA THR A 321 -19.35 -1.61 -4.39
C THR A 321 -19.96 -0.57 -3.45
N LEU A 322 -19.68 -0.68 -2.15
CA LEU A 322 -20.20 0.23 -1.12
C LEU A 322 -19.14 0.46 -0.04
N LEU A 323 -18.53 1.66 -0.03
CA LEU A 323 -17.53 2.06 0.96
C LEU A 323 -18.16 2.20 2.36
N ALA A 324 -17.33 2.20 3.40
CA ALA A 324 -17.81 2.43 4.77
C ALA A 324 -18.50 3.80 4.88
N GLY A 325 -19.71 3.82 5.43
CA GLY A 325 -20.55 5.02 5.54
C GLY A 325 -21.20 5.52 4.24
N GLU A 326 -20.94 4.88 3.08
CA GLU A 326 -21.55 5.24 1.79
C GLU A 326 -23.00 4.78 1.71
N ILE A 327 -23.81 5.53 0.96
CA ILE A 327 -25.21 5.22 0.63
C ILE A 327 -25.32 5.04 -0.89
N ALA A 328 -25.76 3.85 -1.31
CA ALA A 328 -26.17 3.56 -2.68
C ALA A 328 -27.69 3.71 -2.83
N THR A 329 -28.13 4.41 -3.87
CA THR A 329 -29.54 4.67 -4.18
C THR A 329 -29.98 3.85 -5.39
N TYR A 330 -31.14 3.20 -5.27
CA TYR A 330 -31.80 2.43 -6.32
C TYR A 330 -33.24 2.90 -6.50
N TYR A 331 -33.76 2.78 -7.72
CA TYR A 331 -35.15 3.10 -8.04
C TYR A 331 -35.91 1.87 -8.54
N ALA A 332 -37.17 1.79 -8.16
CA ALA A 332 -38.13 0.82 -8.70
C ALA A 332 -39.49 1.50 -8.89
N SER A 333 -40.37 0.97 -9.73
CA SER A 333 -41.71 1.56 -9.90
C SER A 333 -42.82 0.55 -10.09
N PHE A 334 -44.04 0.99 -9.79
CA PHE A 334 -45.26 0.21 -9.98
C PHE A 334 -46.39 1.07 -10.54
N ILE A 335 -46.91 0.67 -11.70
CA ILE A 335 -48.17 1.18 -12.25
C ILE A 335 -49.32 0.49 -11.54
N ILE A 336 -50.19 1.29 -10.92
CA ILE A 336 -51.32 0.82 -10.13
C ILE A 336 -52.29 0.01 -11.01
N THR A 337 -52.44 -1.27 -10.68
CA THR A 337 -53.34 -2.19 -11.35
C THR A 337 -54.71 -2.26 -10.68
N GLN A 338 -55.69 -2.79 -11.40
CA GLN A 338 -57.04 -2.98 -10.84
C GLN A 338 -57.02 -3.99 -9.69
N GLU A 339 -56.14 -4.99 -9.75
CA GLU A 339 -55.95 -6.01 -8.72
C GLU A 339 -55.40 -5.39 -7.42
N ALA A 340 -54.39 -4.51 -7.52
CA ALA A 340 -53.82 -3.81 -6.38
C ALA A 340 -54.83 -2.87 -5.70
N ILE A 341 -55.61 -2.14 -6.52
CA ILE A 341 -56.75 -1.35 -6.03
C ILE A 341 -57.75 -2.25 -5.32
N ASN A 342 -58.16 -3.37 -5.92
CA ASN A 342 -59.13 -4.29 -5.31
C ASN A 342 -58.65 -4.88 -3.99
N ALA A 343 -57.34 -5.10 -3.85
CA ALA A 343 -56.74 -5.54 -2.60
C ALA A 343 -56.73 -4.44 -1.52
N GLY A 344 -56.84 -3.17 -1.90
CA GLY A 344 -56.84 -2.01 -1.00
C GLY A 344 -55.45 -1.38 -0.80
N GLY A 345 -54.45 -1.83 -1.55
CA GLY A 345 -53.08 -1.34 -1.41
C GLY A 345 -52.02 -2.33 -1.89
N VAL A 346 -50.77 -1.90 -1.75
CA VAL A 346 -49.58 -2.68 -2.03
C VAL A 346 -48.57 -2.54 -0.89
N SER A 347 -47.74 -3.56 -0.71
CA SER A 347 -46.71 -3.64 0.31
C SER A 347 -45.40 -4.04 -0.37
N ASN A 348 -44.34 -3.26 -0.13
CA ASN A 348 -43.04 -3.49 -0.74
C ASN A 348 -41.95 -3.66 0.33
N SER A 349 -41.09 -4.66 0.19
CA SER A 349 -39.93 -4.87 1.05
C SER A 349 -38.79 -5.47 0.23
N VAL A 350 -37.56 -5.01 0.47
CA VAL A 350 -36.38 -5.49 -0.24
C VAL A 350 -35.34 -6.00 0.75
N VAL A 351 -34.69 -7.12 0.42
CA VAL A 351 -33.52 -7.61 1.16
C VAL A 351 -32.27 -7.26 0.38
N ALA A 352 -31.38 -6.46 0.96
CA ALA A 352 -30.05 -6.25 0.42
C ALA A 352 -29.09 -7.30 0.96
N ASN A 353 -28.25 -7.84 0.08
CA ASN A 353 -27.17 -8.76 0.44
C ASN A 353 -25.85 -8.17 -0.05
N ALA A 354 -24.82 -8.27 0.78
CA ALA A 354 -23.49 -7.74 0.50
C ALA A 354 -22.41 -8.69 1.03
N SER A 355 -21.19 -8.54 0.54
CA SER A 355 -20.05 -9.37 0.93
C SER A 355 -18.80 -8.55 1.18
N SER A 356 -18.10 -8.87 2.26
CA SER A 356 -16.71 -8.51 2.48
C SER A 356 -15.81 -9.70 2.16
N ILE A 357 -14.66 -9.42 1.56
CA ILE A 357 -13.61 -10.42 1.28
C ILE A 357 -13.10 -11.05 2.59
N SER A 358 -13.02 -10.27 3.67
CA SER A 358 -12.40 -10.68 4.94
C SER A 358 -13.41 -11.22 5.97
N LEU A 359 -14.64 -10.67 6.02
CA LEU A 359 -15.62 -10.97 7.08
C LEU A 359 -16.85 -11.76 6.62
N GLY A 360 -16.98 -12.06 5.33
CA GLY A 360 -18.08 -12.84 4.78
C GLY A 360 -19.29 -12.00 4.36
N THR A 361 -20.50 -12.53 4.50
CA THR A 361 -21.72 -11.90 3.97
C THR A 361 -22.53 -11.18 5.04
N VAL A 362 -23.15 -10.06 4.68
CA VAL A 362 -24.13 -9.33 5.48
C VAL A 362 -25.41 -9.12 4.69
N SER A 363 -26.54 -9.02 5.38
CA SER A 363 -27.84 -8.77 4.78
C SER A 363 -28.70 -7.94 5.70
N ASP A 364 -29.60 -7.16 5.12
CA ASP A 364 -30.61 -6.39 5.87
C ASP A 364 -31.92 -6.29 5.07
N THR A 365 -33.03 -6.17 5.78
CA THR A 365 -34.37 -6.08 5.21
C THR A 365 -34.90 -4.67 5.38
N SER A 366 -35.37 -4.07 4.29
CA SER A 366 -35.76 -2.68 4.28
C SER A 366 -36.85 -2.33 5.30
N ASP A 367 -36.70 -1.17 5.92
CA ASP A 367 -37.76 -0.46 6.62
C ASP A 367 -38.47 0.58 5.72
N ASN A 368 -39.51 1.23 6.24
CA ASN A 368 -40.30 2.23 5.53
C ASN A 368 -39.81 3.70 5.72
N GLY A 369 -38.75 3.90 6.52
CA GLY A 369 -38.19 5.21 6.86
C GLY A 369 -38.98 6.05 7.90
N ASP A 370 -40.04 5.52 8.51
CA ASP A 370 -40.81 6.16 9.61
C ASP A 370 -40.51 5.50 10.96
N ASP A 371 -39.57 6.08 11.71
CA ASP A 371 -39.16 5.62 13.04
C ASP A 371 -40.18 5.94 14.17
N LEU A 372 -41.32 6.58 13.84
CA LEU A 372 -42.32 7.05 14.80
C LEU A 372 -43.59 6.20 14.84
N ASP A 373 -43.76 5.24 13.93
CA ASP A 373 -44.99 4.44 13.81
C ASP A 373 -45.09 3.28 14.81
N GLY A 374 -44.01 3.06 15.59
CA GLY A 374 -43.92 2.05 16.64
C GLY A 374 -43.21 0.77 16.23
N ASN A 375 -42.74 0.69 14.98
CA ASN A 375 -41.66 -0.18 14.56
C ASN A 375 -40.42 0.67 14.21
N THR A 376 -39.23 0.11 14.38
CA THR A 376 -37.96 0.81 14.09
C THR A 376 -36.99 -0.11 13.34
N SER A 377 -37.49 -1.20 12.78
CA SER A 377 -36.69 -2.20 12.06
C SER A 377 -37.61 -3.07 11.18
N ASP A 378 -37.22 -3.19 9.92
CA ASP A 378 -37.68 -4.19 8.96
C ASP A 378 -39.21 -4.19 8.73
N ASP A 379 -39.85 -3.03 8.58
CA ASP A 379 -41.23 -2.95 8.11
C ASP A 379 -41.37 -2.66 6.61
N PRO A 380 -42.28 -3.38 5.93
CA PRO A 380 -42.59 -3.08 4.54
C PRO A 380 -43.18 -1.68 4.33
N THR A 381 -42.78 -1.02 3.26
CA THR A 381 -43.41 0.20 2.75
C THR A 381 -44.81 -0.13 2.25
N PHE A 382 -45.84 0.31 2.97
CA PHE A 382 -47.24 0.09 2.60
C PHE A 382 -47.86 1.33 1.94
N THR A 383 -48.46 1.16 0.77
CA THR A 383 -49.24 2.21 0.09
C THR A 383 -50.72 1.80 0.05
N GLU A 384 -51.58 2.55 0.74
CA GLU A 384 -53.03 2.37 0.69
C GLU A 384 -53.57 2.86 -0.67
N LEU A 385 -54.29 1.98 -1.38
CA LEU A 385 -54.92 2.32 -2.65
C LEU A 385 -56.43 2.35 -2.46
N GLY A 386 -57.04 3.50 -2.78
CA GLY A 386 -58.34 3.96 -2.32
C GLY A 386 -59.59 3.24 -2.85
N CYS A 387 -59.55 1.92 -3.09
CA CYS A 387 -60.74 1.12 -3.25
C CYS A 387 -61.57 1.17 -1.95
N LEU A 388 -62.89 1.31 -2.09
CA LEU A 388 -63.80 1.48 -0.96
C LEU A 388 -63.51 2.73 -0.11
N LEU A 389 -62.77 3.71 -0.63
CA LEU A 389 -62.75 5.07 -0.09
C LEU A 389 -64.17 5.64 -0.23
N VAL A 390 -64.76 6.00 0.91
CA VAL A 390 -66.07 6.63 0.96
C VAL A 390 -65.84 8.14 1.09
N PHE A 391 -66.27 8.91 0.10
CA PHE A 391 -66.25 10.37 0.22
C PHE A 391 -67.32 10.78 1.22
N ASN A 392 -66.88 11.26 2.39
CA ASN A 392 -67.76 11.53 3.52
C ASN A 392 -68.62 12.79 3.34
N GLU A 393 -68.58 13.47 2.19
CA GLU A 393 -69.38 14.65 1.91
C GLU A 393 -69.84 14.66 0.45
N PHE A 394 -71.12 14.98 0.22
CA PHE A 394 -71.68 15.16 -1.11
C PHE A 394 -72.81 16.21 -1.08
N SER A 395 -73.09 16.83 -2.24
CA SER A 395 -73.96 18.00 -2.37
C SER A 395 -75.05 17.74 -3.42
N PRO A 396 -76.16 17.05 -3.08
CA PRO A 396 -77.22 16.73 -4.04
C PRO A 396 -78.08 17.97 -4.40
N ASN A 397 -77.48 18.94 -5.10
CA ASN A 397 -78.10 20.22 -5.49
C ASN A 397 -78.39 20.32 -7.00
N ASP A 398 -78.14 19.22 -7.74
CA ASP A 398 -78.38 19.07 -9.17
C ASP A 398 -77.51 20.01 -10.04
N ASP A 399 -76.31 20.36 -9.58
CA ASP A 399 -75.33 21.17 -10.32
C ASP A 399 -74.37 20.35 -11.20
N GLY A 400 -74.43 19.02 -11.10
CA GLY A 400 -73.60 18.06 -11.83
C GLY A 400 -72.29 17.69 -11.14
N VAL A 401 -72.02 18.21 -9.94
CA VAL A 401 -70.78 18.00 -9.18
C VAL A 401 -71.13 17.43 -7.81
N ASN A 402 -70.58 16.25 -7.48
CA ASN A 402 -70.79 15.60 -6.18
C ASN A 402 -72.28 15.43 -5.80
N ASP A 403 -73.15 15.21 -6.79
CA ASP A 403 -74.59 15.04 -6.56
C ASP A 403 -74.96 13.72 -5.89
N THR A 404 -74.07 12.72 -5.95
CA THR A 404 -74.27 11.39 -5.36
C THR A 404 -73.15 11.01 -4.40
N LEU A 405 -73.44 10.08 -3.48
CA LEU A 405 -72.43 9.47 -2.64
C LEU A 405 -71.52 8.58 -3.50
N ILE A 406 -70.26 8.97 -3.64
CA ILE A 406 -69.25 8.18 -4.36
C ILE A 406 -68.48 7.29 -3.38
N ILE A 407 -68.38 6.02 -3.75
CA ILE A 407 -67.52 5.02 -3.12
C ILE A 407 -66.68 4.41 -4.22
N ASN A 408 -65.37 4.57 -4.12
CA ASN A 408 -64.45 4.08 -5.13
C ASN A 408 -64.56 2.56 -5.28
N CYS A 409 -64.62 2.09 -6.53
CA CYS A 409 -64.61 0.67 -6.90
C CYS A 409 -65.75 -0.18 -6.31
N ILE A 410 -66.86 0.43 -5.91
CA ILE A 410 -67.99 -0.28 -5.32
C ILE A 410 -68.62 -1.30 -6.29
N GLU A 411 -68.46 -1.08 -7.59
CA GLU A 411 -68.87 -1.98 -8.67
C GLU A 411 -68.20 -3.37 -8.60
N ASN A 412 -67.02 -3.48 -7.96
CA ASN A 412 -66.31 -4.74 -7.74
C ASN A 412 -66.95 -5.59 -6.63
N TYR A 413 -67.86 -4.99 -5.85
CA TYR A 413 -68.63 -5.63 -4.80
C TYR A 413 -70.11 -5.69 -5.19
N PRO A 414 -70.53 -6.43 -6.23
CA PRO A 414 -71.91 -6.39 -6.74
C PRO A 414 -72.96 -6.88 -5.71
N ASN A 415 -72.52 -7.62 -4.69
CA ASN A 415 -73.34 -8.10 -3.59
C ASN A 415 -73.32 -7.19 -2.35
N ASN A 416 -72.69 -6.01 -2.44
CA ASN A 416 -72.59 -5.06 -1.34
C ASN A 416 -73.97 -4.66 -0.81
N LYS A 417 -74.00 -4.15 0.41
CA LYS A 417 -75.18 -3.56 1.03
C LYS A 417 -74.77 -2.27 1.73
N LEU A 418 -75.29 -1.15 1.23
CA LEU A 418 -75.17 0.15 1.87
C LEU A 418 -76.43 0.43 2.70
N GLU A 419 -76.24 0.71 3.98
CA GLU A 419 -77.27 1.23 4.89
C GLU A 419 -76.83 2.60 5.41
N VAL A 420 -77.72 3.58 5.39
CA VAL A 420 -77.48 4.91 5.93
C VAL A 420 -78.51 5.24 7.01
N TYR A 421 -78.02 5.76 8.12
CA TYR A 421 -78.73 6.03 9.35
C TYR A 421 -78.71 7.53 9.65
N ASN A 422 -79.83 8.05 10.17
CA ASN A 422 -79.84 9.38 10.76
C ASN A 422 -79.22 9.38 12.17
N ARG A 423 -79.03 10.57 12.76
CA ARG A 423 -78.49 10.76 14.12
C ARG A 423 -79.24 10.06 15.25
N TRP A 424 -80.47 9.58 15.00
CA TRP A 424 -81.29 8.84 15.97
C TRP A 424 -81.25 7.33 15.76
N GLY A 425 -80.40 6.84 14.84
CA GLY A 425 -80.25 5.41 14.55
C GLY A 425 -81.35 4.82 13.67
N ASN A 426 -82.17 5.64 13.00
CA ASN A 426 -83.15 5.13 12.03
C ASN A 426 -82.54 5.06 10.63
N ILE A 427 -82.77 3.94 9.94
CA ILE A 427 -82.40 3.77 8.52
C ILE A 427 -83.19 4.76 7.67
N VAL A 428 -82.45 5.59 6.93
CA VAL A 428 -82.97 6.55 5.95
C VAL A 428 -82.74 6.10 4.51
N TYR A 429 -81.71 5.30 4.27
CA TYR A 429 -81.43 4.71 2.97
C TYR A 429 -80.90 3.28 3.14
N GLU A 430 -81.35 2.37 2.28
CA GLU A 430 -80.82 1.02 2.18
C GLU A 430 -80.81 0.60 0.71
N LYS A 431 -79.67 0.05 0.24
CA LYS A 431 -79.57 -0.55 -1.08
C LYS A 431 -78.62 -1.74 -1.07
N ARG A 432 -79.03 -2.81 -1.76
CA ARG A 432 -78.15 -3.93 -2.14
C ARG A 432 -77.61 -3.69 -3.54
N GLY A 433 -76.34 -4.02 -3.77
CA GLY A 433 -75.62 -3.68 -5.01
C GLY A 433 -75.61 -2.16 -5.21
N TYR A 434 -75.14 -1.42 -4.21
CA TYR A 434 -74.91 0.03 -4.34
C TYR A 434 -73.92 0.29 -5.48
N ASN A 435 -74.19 1.31 -6.30
CA ASN A 435 -73.42 1.60 -7.51
C ASN A 435 -73.32 3.10 -7.77
N ASN A 436 -72.98 3.86 -6.71
CA ASN A 436 -72.74 5.31 -6.76
C ASN A 436 -73.91 6.18 -7.27
N ASP A 437 -75.15 5.73 -7.01
CA ASP A 437 -76.38 6.32 -7.54
C ASP A 437 -77.28 6.95 -6.48
N TRP A 438 -76.80 7.13 -5.24
CA TRP A 438 -77.62 7.74 -4.19
C TRP A 438 -77.45 9.25 -4.12
N ASP A 439 -78.53 9.96 -4.39
CA ASP A 439 -78.66 11.43 -4.44
C ASP A 439 -79.18 12.04 -3.12
N GLY A 440 -79.09 11.31 -2.01
CA GLY A 440 -79.63 11.75 -0.73
C GLY A 440 -81.15 11.57 -0.59
N THR A 441 -81.85 10.92 -1.54
CA THR A 441 -83.28 10.60 -1.40
C THR A 441 -83.49 9.43 -0.43
N SER A 442 -84.44 9.56 0.49
CA SER A 442 -84.73 8.51 1.47
C SER A 442 -85.64 7.41 0.90
N ASN A 443 -85.31 6.15 1.16
CA ASN A 443 -86.19 5.00 0.91
C ASN A 443 -86.54 4.21 2.20
N GLY A 444 -86.23 4.80 3.38
CA GLY A 444 -86.47 4.19 4.69
C GLY A 444 -87.94 4.11 5.07
N ARG A 445 -88.29 3.23 6.03
CA ARG A 445 -89.67 3.02 6.49
C ARG A 445 -90.32 4.23 7.19
N VAL A 446 -89.51 5.18 7.67
CA VAL A 446 -89.96 6.37 8.43
C VAL A 446 -89.87 7.64 7.58
N THR A 447 -90.18 7.53 6.30
CA THR A 447 -90.14 8.67 5.38
C THR A 447 -91.53 9.30 5.30
N VAL A 448 -91.69 10.52 5.83
CA VAL A 448 -92.97 11.26 5.81
C VAL A 448 -93.31 11.73 4.39
N ASN A 449 -92.30 11.88 3.51
CA ASN A 449 -92.46 12.20 2.10
C ASN A 449 -91.32 11.59 1.26
N THR A 450 -91.61 10.53 0.50
CA THR A 450 -90.62 9.81 -0.34
C THR A 450 -90.04 10.65 -1.48
N ALA A 451 -90.66 11.79 -1.78
CA ALA A 451 -90.25 12.68 -2.87
C ALA A 451 -89.30 13.82 -2.42
N GLU A 452 -88.95 13.89 -1.12
CA GLU A 452 -88.06 14.94 -0.60
C GLU A 452 -86.68 14.37 -0.28
N LYS A 453 -85.64 14.96 -0.88
CA LYS A 453 -84.22 14.73 -0.52
C LYS A 453 -84.04 14.95 0.98
N LEU A 454 -83.17 14.16 1.61
CA LEU A 454 -82.88 14.26 3.04
C LEU A 454 -82.41 15.68 3.42
N PRO A 455 -82.69 16.13 4.67
CA PRO A 455 -82.16 17.39 5.18
C PRO A 455 -80.63 17.42 5.23
N GLU A 456 -80.05 18.62 5.19
CA GLU A 456 -78.63 18.82 5.46
C GLU A 456 -78.24 18.33 6.85
N GLY A 457 -77.05 17.75 6.94
CA GLY A 457 -76.45 17.35 8.21
C GLY A 457 -75.71 16.02 8.15
N THR A 458 -75.31 15.57 9.33
CA THR A 458 -74.54 14.34 9.50
C THR A 458 -75.42 13.10 9.59
N TYR A 459 -75.04 12.10 8.80
CA TYR A 459 -75.58 10.74 8.73
C TYR A 459 -74.46 9.74 9.02
N TYR A 460 -74.82 8.48 9.20
CA TYR A 460 -73.88 7.39 9.45
C TYR A 460 -74.13 6.27 8.47
N TYR A 461 -73.09 5.63 7.94
CA TYR A 461 -73.24 4.51 7.03
C TYR A 461 -72.70 3.21 7.64
N VAL A 462 -73.29 2.11 7.19
CA VAL A 462 -72.76 0.75 7.32
C VAL A 462 -72.70 0.19 5.91
N LEU A 463 -71.50 -0.14 5.45
CA LEU A 463 -71.22 -0.73 4.15
C LEU A 463 -70.72 -2.15 4.36
N ASP A 464 -71.59 -3.11 4.08
CA ASP A 464 -71.24 -4.53 4.00
C ASP A 464 -70.84 -4.83 2.55
N PHE A 465 -69.66 -5.41 2.35
CA PHE A 465 -69.12 -5.71 1.03
C PHE A 465 -69.73 -6.97 0.39
N GLY A 466 -70.44 -7.78 1.18
CA GLY A 466 -71.10 -8.99 0.70
C GLY A 466 -70.18 -10.19 0.46
N ASP A 467 -68.92 -10.09 0.88
CA ASP A 467 -67.87 -11.12 0.81
C ASP A 467 -67.60 -11.82 2.17
N GLY A 468 -68.25 -11.34 3.24
CA GLY A 468 -68.10 -11.86 4.61
C GLY A 468 -67.05 -11.13 5.46
N SER A 469 -66.36 -10.13 4.90
CA SER A 469 -65.46 -9.26 5.64
C SER A 469 -66.23 -8.36 6.63
N LYS A 470 -65.50 -7.70 7.55
CA LYS A 470 -66.13 -6.79 8.52
C LYS A 470 -66.70 -5.57 7.79
N PRO A 471 -67.98 -5.20 8.02
CA PRO A 471 -68.56 -4.01 7.40
C PRO A 471 -67.79 -2.74 7.75
N LYS A 472 -67.60 -1.87 6.75
CA LYS A 472 -67.02 -0.53 6.93
C LYS A 472 -68.10 0.40 7.47
N VAL A 473 -67.78 1.15 8.52
CA VAL A 473 -68.70 2.10 9.14
C VAL A 473 -68.08 3.48 9.19
N GLY A 474 -68.90 4.51 9.04
CA GLY A 474 -68.42 5.88 9.05
C GLY A 474 -69.56 6.88 9.09
N TRP A 475 -69.23 8.15 8.88
CA TRP A 475 -70.18 9.24 8.81
C TRP A 475 -70.21 9.85 7.41
N LEU A 476 -71.34 10.46 7.07
CA LEU A 476 -71.55 11.20 5.83
C LEU A 476 -72.11 12.58 6.20
N TYR A 477 -71.75 13.61 5.46
CA TYR A 477 -72.35 14.93 5.53
C TYR A 477 -73.06 15.22 4.21
N ILE A 478 -74.35 15.53 4.30
CA ILE A 478 -75.13 15.99 3.16
C ILE A 478 -75.17 17.52 3.22
N ASN A 479 -74.63 18.17 2.21
CA ASN A 479 -74.67 19.62 2.02
C ASN A 479 -75.61 19.99 0.85
N ARG A 480 -76.04 21.24 0.70
CA ARG A 480 -76.80 21.68 -0.48
C ARG A 480 -76.24 22.96 -1.09
#